data_AF-A0A260ZJ85-F1
#
_entry.id   AF-A0A260ZJ85-F1
#
_cell.length_a   1.000
_cell.length_b   1.000
_cell.length_c   1.000
_cell.angle_alpha   90.00
_cell.angle_beta   90.00
_cell.angle_gamma   90.00
#
_symmetry.space_group_name_H-M   'P 1'
#
loop_
_entity.id
_entity.type
_entity.pdbx_description
1 polymer ?
#
loop_
_entity_poly.entity_id
_entity_poly.type
_entity_poly.pdbx_seq_one_letter_code
_entity_poly.pdbx_strand_id
1 'polypeptide(L)'
;MERFLRLGGLGGGLGQFGANPQDSNQVDTSETVYISSLALLKMLKHGRAGVPMEVMGLMLGEFVDDYTVNVIDVFAMPQSGTGVSVEAAHHKSSVNGTESGATSDDE
;
A
#
# COMPACT_ATOMS: atom_id res chain seq x y z
N MET A 1 -51.74 1.00 -55.87
CA MET A 1 -51.24 -0.31 -55.41
C MET A 1 -50.38 -0.06 -54.18
N GLU A 2 -50.90 -0.48 -53.02
CA GLU A 2 -50.13 -1.03 -51.88
C GLU A 2 -49.07 -0.09 -51.27
N ARG A 3 -49.29 0.62 -50.15
CA ARG A 3 -50.02 0.28 -48.92
C ARG A 3 -49.76 -1.12 -48.36
N PHE A 4 -48.57 -1.68 -48.56
CA PHE A 4 -48.10 -2.78 -47.73
C PHE A 4 -46.57 -2.80 -47.62
N LEU A 5 -46.10 -2.66 -46.38
CA LEU A 5 -44.82 -3.19 -45.89
C LEU A 5 -43.52 -2.38 -46.05
N ARG A 6 -43.44 -1.21 -45.37
CA ARG A 6 -42.24 -0.90 -44.56
C ARG A 6 -42.54 -0.07 -43.30
N LEU A 7 -43.63 -0.46 -42.61
CA LEU A 7 -43.85 -0.20 -41.19
C LEU A 7 -42.91 -1.07 -40.34
N GLY A 8 -41.60 -0.79 -40.40
CA GLY A 8 -40.60 -1.53 -39.63
C GLY A 8 -39.44 -0.63 -39.21
N GLY A 9 -39.67 0.13 -38.13
CA GLY A 9 -38.68 0.93 -37.37
C GLY A 9 -38.52 2.35 -37.91
N LEU A 10 -39.04 3.44 -37.31
CA LEU A 10 -39.25 3.79 -35.90
C LEU A 10 -38.00 3.63 -35.04
N GLY A 11 -37.36 4.77 -34.77
CA GLY A 11 -36.18 4.96 -33.92
C GLY A 11 -34.99 5.45 -34.76
N GLY A 12 -34.63 6.72 -34.83
CA GLY A 12 -34.58 7.72 -33.76
C GLY A 12 -33.11 7.97 -33.41
N GLY A 13 -32.63 9.20 -33.69
CA GLY A 13 -31.32 9.74 -33.27
C GLY A 13 -30.15 9.33 -34.19
N LEU A 14 -29.36 10.20 -34.82
CA LEU A 14 -28.96 11.58 -34.47
C LEU A 14 -28.69 11.75 -32.99
N GLY A 15 -27.55 11.23 -32.55
CA GLY A 15 -26.98 11.54 -31.25
C GLY A 15 -26.14 10.40 -30.71
N GLN A 16 -24.96 10.76 -30.19
CA GLN A 16 -24.23 10.00 -29.17
C GLN A 16 -23.17 8.99 -29.65
N PHE A 17 -22.12 9.52 -30.28
CA PHE A 17 -20.76 9.04 -30.03
C PHE A 17 -19.99 10.12 -29.26
N GLY A 18 -20.45 10.38 -28.03
CA GLY A 18 -19.62 11.02 -27.01
C GLY A 18 -18.67 9.96 -26.47
N ALA A 19 -17.43 9.97 -26.95
CA ALA A 19 -16.36 9.25 -26.29
C ALA A 19 -16.19 9.86 -24.90
N ASN A 20 -16.63 9.15 -23.86
CA ASN A 20 -16.22 9.45 -22.50
C ASN A 20 -14.69 9.35 -22.48
N PRO A 21 -13.95 10.40 -22.08
CA PRO A 21 -12.57 10.21 -21.69
C PRO A 21 -12.61 9.26 -20.51
N GLN A 22 -12.12 8.04 -20.72
CA GLN A 22 -11.84 7.13 -19.63
C GLN A 22 -10.75 7.83 -18.82
N ASP A 23 -11.02 8.10 -17.53
CA ASP A 23 -9.95 8.39 -16.56
C ASP A 23 -9.04 7.16 -16.56
N SER A 24 -8.04 7.19 -17.44
CA SER A 24 -6.94 6.26 -17.38
C SER A 24 -6.26 6.51 -16.04
N ASN A 25 -6.10 5.47 -15.23
CA ASN A 25 -5.28 5.50 -14.02
C ASN A 25 -3.84 5.84 -14.43
N GLN A 26 -3.58 7.13 -14.60
CA GLN A 26 -2.32 7.66 -15.07
C GLN A 26 -1.38 7.67 -13.87
N VAL A 27 -0.26 6.97 -14.00
CA VAL A 27 0.75 6.93 -12.94
C VAL A 27 1.39 8.31 -12.88
N ASP A 28 0.91 9.12 -11.95
CA ASP A 28 1.56 10.37 -11.56
C ASP A 28 2.82 10.03 -10.76
N THR A 29 3.89 10.83 -10.88
CA THR A 29 5.17 10.62 -10.16
C THR A 29 5.48 11.74 -9.17
N SER A 30 4.44 12.42 -8.68
CA SER A 30 4.57 13.61 -7.81
C SER A 30 4.35 13.29 -6.33
N GLU A 31 4.39 12.01 -5.95
CA GLU A 31 4.17 11.61 -4.57
C GLU A 31 5.26 12.14 -3.65
N THR A 32 4.86 12.73 -2.53
CA THR A 32 5.74 13.30 -1.53
C THR A 32 5.64 12.50 -0.23
N VAL A 33 6.78 12.11 0.33
CA VAL A 33 6.85 11.40 1.62
C VAL A 33 7.57 12.25 2.65
N TYR A 34 6.87 12.62 3.71
CA TYR A 34 7.47 13.27 4.86
C TYR A 34 7.84 12.23 5.91
N ILE A 35 9.11 12.20 6.30
CA ILE A 35 9.63 11.26 7.30
C ILE A 35 9.94 12.02 8.59
N SER A 36 9.33 11.57 9.69
CA SER A 36 9.62 12.13 11.01
C SER A 36 11.09 11.91 11.40
N SER A 37 11.66 12.82 12.19
CA SER A 37 13.04 12.67 12.67
C SER A 37 13.23 11.39 13.52
N LEU A 38 12.20 10.98 14.26
CA LEU A 38 12.20 9.77 15.07
C LEU A 38 12.28 8.51 14.19
N ALA A 39 11.47 8.44 13.13
CA ALA A 39 11.51 7.37 12.13
C ALA A 39 12.90 7.26 11.49
N LEU A 40 13.46 8.38 11.03
CA LEU A 40 14.77 8.41 10.38
C LEU A 40 15.89 7.91 11.32
N LEU A 41 15.87 8.32 12.59
CA LEU A 41 16.85 7.84 13.57
C LEU A 41 16.74 6.33 13.82
N LYS A 42 15.52 5.80 13.89
CA LYS A 42 15.30 4.36 14.04
C LYS A 42 15.78 3.58 12.82
N MET A 43 15.55 4.08 11.60
CA MET A 43 16.09 3.51 10.36
C MET A 43 17.62 3.44 10.39
N LEU A 44 18.30 4.54 10.75
CA LEU A 44 19.76 4.61 10.81
C LEU A 44 20.35 3.69 11.88
N LYS A 45 19.72 3.62 13.06
CA LYS A 45 20.15 2.71 14.13
C LYS A 45 20.02 1.25 13.70
N HIS A 46 18.91 0.89 13.05
CA HIS A 46 18.66 -0.46 12.56
C HIS A 46 19.61 -0.85 11.43
N GLY A 47 19.80 0.04 10.45
CA GLY A 47 20.76 -0.15 9.35
C GLY A 47 22.18 -0.41 9.85
N ARG A 48 22.63 0.30 10.88
CA ARG A 48 23.95 0.09 11.48
C ARG A 48 24.05 -1.24 12.24
N ALA A 49 23.00 -1.64 12.96
CA ALA A 49 22.98 -2.92 13.68
C ALA A 49 22.96 -4.14 12.74
N GLY A 50 22.50 -3.94 11.51
CA GLY A 50 22.36 -4.98 10.49
C GLY A 50 23.63 -5.39 9.75
N VAL A 51 24.65 -4.52 9.66
CA VAL A 51 25.83 -4.75 8.79
C VAL A 51 26.57 -6.05 9.20
N PRO A 52 26.88 -6.99 8.27
CA PRO A 52 26.79 -6.90 6.80
C PRO A 52 25.51 -7.49 6.18
N MET A 53 24.52 -7.85 7.00
CA MET A 53 23.27 -8.44 6.54
C MET A 53 22.27 -7.37 6.11
N GLU A 54 21.40 -7.72 5.16
CA GLU A 54 20.25 -6.89 4.81
C GLU A 54 19.31 -6.77 6.02
N VAL A 55 18.69 -5.59 6.18
CA VAL A 55 17.70 -5.37 7.22
C VAL A 55 16.41 -4.83 6.64
N MET A 56 15.29 -5.24 7.23
CA MET A 56 13.97 -4.74 6.89
C MET A 56 13.28 -4.13 8.11
N GLY A 57 12.29 -3.29 7.82
CA GLY A 57 11.42 -2.69 8.81
C GLY A 57 10.09 -2.30 8.20
N LEU A 58 9.12 -2.01 9.07
CA LEU A 58 7.79 -1.54 8.72
C LEU A 58 7.71 -0.04 8.99
N MET A 59 7.17 0.72 8.04
CA MET A 59 6.85 2.13 8.21
C MET A 59 5.39 2.27 8.64
N LEU A 60 5.15 3.03 9.70
CA LEU A 60 3.82 3.36 10.19
C LEU A 60 3.60 4.86 10.05
N GLY A 61 2.42 5.21 9.55
CA GLY A 61 2.11 6.57 9.17
C GLY A 61 0.67 6.71 8.73
N GLU A 62 0.38 7.86 8.16
CA GLU A 62 -0.92 8.20 7.63
C GLU A 62 -0.80 8.77 6.20
N PHE A 63 -1.84 8.55 5.41
CA PHE A 63 -2.02 9.20 4.12
C PHE A 63 -2.75 10.52 4.38
N VAL A 64 -2.13 11.64 4.03
CA VAL A 64 -2.72 12.98 4.20
C VAL A 64 -3.66 13.28 3.03
N ASP A 65 -3.23 12.90 1.83
CA ASP A 65 -3.97 12.94 0.58
C ASP A 65 -3.46 11.83 -0.35
N ASP A 66 -3.97 11.79 -1.59
CA ASP A 66 -3.64 10.75 -2.57
C ASP A 66 -2.17 10.79 -3.04
N TYR A 67 -1.47 11.90 -2.80
CA TYR A 67 -0.10 12.13 -3.24
C TYR A 67 0.88 12.32 -2.08
N THR A 68 0.42 12.34 -0.83
CA THR A 68 1.23 12.72 0.32
C THR A 68 1.11 11.71 1.45
N VAL A 69 2.26 11.16 1.86
CA VAL A 69 2.36 10.20 2.97
C VAL A 69 3.22 10.76 4.09
N ASN A 70 2.71 10.72 5.32
CA ASN A 70 3.44 11.07 6.53
C ASN A 70 3.88 9.82 7.27
N VAL A 71 5.18 9.56 7.34
CA VAL A 71 5.76 8.46 8.14
C VAL A 71 6.04 8.97 9.55
N ILE A 72 5.28 8.45 10.51
CA ILE A 72 5.33 8.85 11.92
C ILE A 72 6.39 8.03 12.66
N ASP A 73 6.40 6.70 12.46
CA ASP A 73 7.31 5.78 13.15
C ASP A 73 7.74 4.59 12.27
N VAL A 74 8.84 3.93 12.66
CA VAL A 74 9.40 2.76 11.97
C VAL A 74 9.76 1.68 12.98
N PHE A 75 9.37 0.44 12.68
CA PHE A 75 9.73 -0.73 13.46
C PHE A 75 10.70 -1.63 12.71
N ALA A 76 11.77 -2.03 13.40
CA ALA A 76 12.73 -3.00 12.91
C ALA A 76 12.10 -4.40 12.88
N MET A 77 12.22 -5.10 11.75
CA MET A 77 11.85 -6.50 11.65
C MET A 77 13.01 -7.36 12.19
N PRO A 78 12.76 -8.31 13.11
CA PRO A 78 13.80 -9.20 13.62
C PRO A 78 14.32 -10.08 12.49
N GLN A 79 15.64 -10.19 12.37
CA GLN A 79 16.26 -11.07 11.37
C GLN A 79 16.06 -12.53 11.81
N SER A 80 15.20 -13.27 11.11
CA SER A 80 15.01 -14.71 11.34
C SER A 80 15.71 -15.50 10.23
N GLY A 81 17.01 -15.78 10.41
CA GLY A 81 17.76 -16.62 9.49
C GLY A 81 19.25 -16.30 9.48
N THR A 82 20.09 -17.31 9.23
CA THR A 82 21.54 -17.18 9.08
C THR A 82 21.96 -16.86 7.63
N GLY A 83 21.02 -16.35 6.82
CA GLY A 83 21.22 -16.03 5.40
C GLY A 83 21.22 -14.52 5.15
N VAL A 84 21.86 -14.11 4.06
CA VAL A 84 21.99 -12.70 3.61
C VAL A 84 20.68 -12.14 3.05
N SER A 85 19.58 -12.90 3.10
CA SER A 85 18.29 -12.57 2.50
C SER A 85 17.20 -12.48 3.56
N VAL A 86 16.23 -11.60 3.33
CA VAL A 86 15.23 -11.27 4.35
C VAL A 86 14.02 -12.19 4.28
N GLU A 87 14.04 -13.26 5.06
CA GLU A 87 12.90 -14.13 5.31
C GLU A 87 12.36 -13.89 6.73
N ALA A 88 11.55 -12.84 6.93
CA ALA A 88 10.99 -12.60 8.27
C ALA A 88 9.60 -11.95 8.27
N ALA A 89 8.66 -12.49 7.51
CA ALA A 89 7.24 -12.31 7.82
C ALA A 89 6.70 -13.56 8.55
N HIS A 90 7.03 -13.72 9.84
CA HIS A 90 6.22 -14.59 10.69
C HIS A 90 4.96 -13.81 11.08
N HIS A 91 3.79 -14.40 10.81
CA HIS A 91 2.42 -13.86 10.91
C HIS A 91 1.97 -13.36 12.31
N LYS A 92 2.88 -13.06 13.25
CA LYS A 92 2.54 -12.53 14.58
C LYS A 92 3.37 -11.31 14.98
N SER A 93 3.24 -10.20 14.25
CA SER A 93 3.69 -8.89 14.75
C SER A 93 2.73 -7.74 14.46
N SER A 94 1.59 -7.97 13.79
CA SER A 94 0.65 -6.91 13.42
C SER A 94 -0.59 -6.77 14.32
N VAL A 95 -0.78 -7.60 15.35
CA VAL A 95 -1.88 -7.43 16.34
C VAL A 95 -1.44 -7.94 17.71
N ASN A 96 -1.15 -7.03 18.65
CA ASN A 96 -1.79 -7.01 19.98
C ASN A 96 -1.27 -5.82 20.82
N GLY A 97 -2.06 -4.74 20.82
CA GLY A 97 -2.00 -3.65 21.80
C GLY A 97 -2.85 -3.90 23.05
N THR A 98 -3.30 -5.13 23.28
CA THR A 98 -4.09 -5.61 24.41
C THR A 98 -3.75 -7.10 24.51
N GLU A 99 -3.07 -7.61 25.54
CA GLU A 99 -3.56 -7.84 26.89
C GLU A 99 -2.38 -8.19 27.81
N SER A 100 -2.57 -7.88 29.08
CA SER A 100 -1.66 -8.15 30.18
C SER A 100 -1.41 -9.64 30.44
N GLY A 101 -0.17 -9.96 30.81
CA GLY A 101 0.16 -10.90 31.89
C GLY A 101 -0.31 -12.36 31.76
N ALA A 102 0.61 -13.23 31.38
CA ALA A 102 0.73 -14.55 31.99
C ALA A 102 2.17 -15.06 31.83
N THR A 103 2.83 -15.18 32.97
CA THR A 103 4.01 -16.00 33.25
C THR A 103 3.76 -17.47 32.94
N SER A 104 4.77 -18.15 32.38
CA SER A 104 5.17 -19.55 32.64
C SER A 104 6.09 -19.96 31.49
N ASP A 105 7.41 -20.02 31.68
CA ASP A 105 8.14 -21.17 32.23
C ASP A 105 8.32 -22.31 31.21
N ASP A 106 9.56 -22.84 31.20
CA ASP A 106 10.04 -24.11 30.65
C ASP A 106 10.18 -24.17 29.10
N GLU A 107 11.32 -24.47 28.49
CA GLU A 107 12.53 -25.24 28.89
C GLU A 107 13.73 -24.79 28.02
#